data_AF-A0A067NP63-F1
#
_entry.id   AF-A0A067NP63-F1
#
_cell.length_a   1.000
_cell.length_b   1.000
_cell.length_c   1.000
_cell.angle_alpha   90.00
_cell.angle_beta   90.00
_cell.angle_gamma   90.00
#
_symmetry.space_group_name_H-M   'P 1'
#
loop_
_entity.id
_entity.type
_entity.pdbx_description
1 polymer ?
#
loop_
_entity_poly.entity_id
_entity_poly.type
_entity_poly.pdbx_seq_one_letter_code
_entity_poly.pdbx_strand_id
1 'polypeptide(L)' 'ILVYPPNTTGAVTIKNSDLDRLQPGEFLNDTLIEFGLKLWLKDLEESHPELAKDVYVFSSFFYKKL' A
#
# COMPACT_ATOMS: atom_id res chain seq x y z
N ILE A 1 10.29 -6.60 10.46
CA ILE A 1 9.27 -5.55 10.32
C ILE A 1 9.74 -4.64 9.19
N LEU A 2 8.94 -4.48 8.14
CA LEU A 2 9.24 -3.63 6.98
C LEU A 2 8.39 -2.35 7.09
N VAL A 3 8.96 -1.19 6.77
CA VAL A 3 8.25 0.09 6.75
C VAL A 3 8.35 0.70 5.37
N TYR A 4 7.22 1.03 4.75
CA TYR A 4 7.18 1.50 3.37
C TYR A 4 6.12 2.58 3.11
N PRO A 5 6.46 3.70 2.43
CA PRO A 5 7.81 4.11 2.04
C PRO A 5 8.66 4.48 3.27
N PRO A 6 9.99 4.25 3.25
CA PRO A 6 10.84 4.59 4.39
C PRO A 6 10.85 6.12 4.62
N ASN A 7 10.89 6.52 5.89
CA ASN A 7 11.01 7.92 6.33
C ASN A 7 9.94 8.90 5.79
N THR A 8 8.76 8.39 5.37
CA THR A 8 7.67 9.23 4.87
C THR A 8 6.48 9.19 5.83
N THR A 9 5.84 10.35 6.03
CA THR A 9 4.59 10.43 6.80
C THR A 9 3.52 9.57 6.14
N GLY A 10 2.88 8.68 6.90
CA GLY A 10 1.92 7.72 6.36
C GLY A 10 2.56 6.42 5.84
N ALA A 11 3.79 6.08 6.24
CA ALA A 11 4.38 4.79 5.94
C ALA A 11 3.56 3.62 6.53
N VAL A 12 3.43 2.56 5.75
CA VAL A 12 2.81 1.29 6.16
C VAL A 12 3.85 0.44 6.85
N THR A 13 3.49 -0.11 8.01
CA THR A 13 4.35 -1.04 8.76
C THR A 13 3.86 -2.47 8.54
N ILE A 14 4.66 -3.29 7.87
CA ILE A 14 4.42 -4.71 7.63
C ILE A 14 5.10 -5.54 8.71
N LYS A 15 4.30 -6.37 9.37
CA LYS A 15 4.70 -7.33 10.41
C LYS A 15 4.75 -8.74 9.83
N ASN A 16 5.37 -9.66 10.56
CA ASN A 16 5.43 -11.06 10.14
C ASN A 16 4.03 -11.69 10.06
N SER A 17 3.10 -11.29 10.94
CA SER A 17 1.70 -11.72 10.90
C SER A 17 0.97 -11.31 9.62
N ASP A 18 1.43 -10.27 8.93
CA ASP A 18 0.87 -9.87 7.64
C ASP A 18 1.32 -10.84 6.54
N LEU A 19 2.50 -11.44 6.64
CA LEU A 19 2.97 -12.44 5.69
C LEU A 19 2.12 -13.71 5.71
N ASP A 20 1.57 -14.08 6.87
CA ASP A 20 0.67 -15.22 7.00
C ASP A 20 -0.62 -15.02 6.18
N ARG A 21 -1.03 -13.76 5.95
CA ARG A 21 -2.21 -13.40 5.14
C ARG A 21 -1.95 -13.45 3.63
N LEU A 22 -0.72 -13.70 3.20
CA LEU A 22 -0.38 -13.93 1.79
C LEU A 22 -0.50 -15.41 1.40
N GLN A 23 -0.82 -16.30 2.34
CA GLN A 23 -1.01 -17.72 2.04
C GLN A 23 -2.26 -17.95 1.18
N PRO A 24 -2.24 -18.98 0.30
CA PRO A 24 -3.40 -19.31 -0.51
C PRO A 24 -4.64 -19.58 0.35
N GLY A 25 -5.78 -18.98 0.00
CA GLY A 25 -7.04 -19.14 0.71
C GLY A 25 -7.27 -18.15 1.86
N GLU A 26 -6.29 -17.31 2.19
CA GLU A 26 -6.44 -16.23 3.17
C GLU A 26 -6.91 -14.92 2.53
N PHE A 27 -7.63 -14.11 3.30
CA PHE A 27 -7.99 -12.75 2.91
C PHE A 27 -6.85 -11.78 3.23
N LEU A 28 -6.47 -10.95 2.25
CA LEU A 28 -5.55 -9.84 2.49
C LEU A 28 -6.12 -8.90 3.56
N ASN A 29 -5.24 -8.34 4.39
CA ASN A 29 -5.63 -7.33 5.37
C ASN A 29 -5.42 -5.91 4.82
N ASP A 30 -6.00 -4.94 5.52
CA ASP A 30 -5.94 -3.52 5.13
C ASP A 30 -4.49 -3.03 4.93
N THR A 31 -3.55 -3.53 5.73
CA THR A 31 -2.11 -3.20 5.68
C THR A 31 -1.45 -3.68 4.37
N LEU A 32 -1.69 -4.93 3.97
CA LEU A 32 -1.14 -5.49 2.73
C LEU A 32 -1.73 -4.79 1.49
N ILE A 33 -3.03 -4.49 1.51
CA ILE A 33 -3.70 -3.78 0.43
C ILE A 33 -3.09 -2.38 0.29
N GLU A 34 -2.96 -1.63 1.39
CA GLU A 34 -2.38 -0.28 1.36
C GLU A 34 -0.91 -0.30 0.91
N PHE A 35 -0.13 -1.30 1.34
CA PHE A 35 1.24 -1.49 0.88
C PHE A 35 1.31 -1.73 -0.64
N GLY A 36 0.51 -2.65 -1.16
CA GLY A 36 0.50 -2.98 -2.59
C GLY A 36 0.15 -1.78 -3.46
N LEU A 37 -0.85 -0.99 -3.06
CA LEU A 37 -1.23 0.22 -3.79
C LEU A 37 -0.11 1.26 -3.83
N LYS A 38 0.62 1.45 -2.72
CA LYS A 38 1.78 2.36 -2.69
C LYS A 38 2.97 1.84 -3.49
N LEU A 39 3.15 0.52 -3.56
CA LEU A 39 4.19 -0.09 -4.39
C LEU A 39 3.91 0.20 -5.87
N TRP A 40 2.69 -0.09 -6.34
CA TRP A 40 2.32 0.17 -7.72
C TRP A 40 2.29 1.65 -8.09
N LEU A 41 1.89 2.53 -7.17
CA LEU A 41 1.96 3.97 -7.43
C LEU A 41 3.41 4.41 -7.62
N LYS A 42 4.35 3.89 -6.82
CA LYS A 42 5.78 4.19 -6.99
C LYS A 42 6.32 3.64 -8.31
N ASP A 43 5.96 2.40 -8.67
CA ASP A 43 6.34 1.83 -9.97
C ASP A 43 5.77 2.66 -11.13
N LEU A 44 4.58 3.23 -10.96
CA LEU A 44 3.95 4.14 -11.92
C LEU A 44 4.68 5.49 -11.98
N GLU A 45 5.11 6.05 -10.85
CA GLU A 45 5.95 7.26 -10.80
C GLU A 45 7.27 7.07 -11.54
N GLU A 46 7.88 5.88 -11.43
CA GLU A 46 9.14 5.55 -12.10
C GLU A 46 8.97 5.27 -13.60
N SER A 47 7.89 4.61 -14.01
CA SER A 47 7.65 4.23 -15.41
C SER A 47 6.94 5.31 -16.24
N HIS A 48 5.96 6.02 -15.64
CA HIS A 48 5.09 6.99 -16.31
C HIS A 48 4.78 8.18 -15.38
N PRO A 49 5.75 9.07 -15.13
CA PRO A 49 5.61 10.15 -14.15
C PRO A 49 4.50 11.15 -14.47
N GLU A 50 4.17 11.37 -15.75
CA GLU A 50 3.05 12.24 -16.12
C GLU A 50 1.70 11.63 -15.74
N LEU A 51 1.53 10.31 -15.91
CA LEU A 51 0.30 9.61 -15.52
C LEU A 51 0.18 9.51 -13.99
N ALA A 52 1.30 9.32 -13.29
CA ALA A 52 1.32 9.24 -11.84
C ALA A 52 0.78 10.52 -11.17
N LYS A 53 1.00 11.69 -11.76
CA LYS A 53 0.45 12.98 -11.26
C LYS A 53 -1.07 13.03 -11.25
N ASP A 54 -1.72 12.28 -12.14
CA ASP A 54 -3.18 12.22 -12.27
C ASP A 54 -3.81 11.12 -11.39
N VAL A 55 -2.99 10.33 -10.67
CA VAL A 55 -3.44 9.23 -9.83
C VAL A 55 -3.27 9.58 -8.36
N TYR A 56 -4.37 9.52 -7.60
CA TYR A 56 -4.36 9.67 -6.15
C TYR A 56 -4.91 8.43 -5.45
N VAL A 57 -4.09 7.82 -4.59
CA VAL A 57 -4.48 6.64 -3.81
C VAL A 57 -4.89 7.07 -2.40
N PHE A 58 -6.17 6.88 -2.07
CA PHE A 58 -6.68 7.04 -0.71
C PHE A 58 -6.35 5.82 0.15
N SER A 59 -6.17 6.02 1.47
CA SER A 59 -6.04 4.90 2.40
C SER A 59 -7.37 4.13 2.55
N SER A 60 -7.29 2.85 2.92
CA SER A 60 -8.46 1.98 3.12
C SER A 60 -9.41 2.48 4.24
N PHE A 61 -8.93 3.37 5.12
CA PHE A 61 -9.75 4.02 6.15
C PHE A 61 -10.60 5.17 5.63
N PHE A 62 -10.33 5.69 4.43
CA PHE A 62 -11.09 6.79 3.84
C PHE A 62 -12.56 6.41 3.62
N TYR A 63 -12.81 5.25 2.99
CA TYR A 63 -14.17 4.82 2.66
C TYR A 63 -15.00 4.43 3.88
N LYS A 64 -14.38 3.92 4.96
CA LYS A 64 -15.07 3.56 6.21
C LYS A 64 -15.63 4.78 6.96
N LYS A 65 -15.22 6.01 6.60
CA LYS A 65 -15.67 7.26 7.22
C LYS A 65 -16.70 8.04 6.38
N LEU A 66 -17.12 7.51 5.23
CA LEU A 66 -18.16 8.08 4.38
C LEU A 66 -19.56 7.61 4.76
#